data_AF-A0A957RUZ9-F1
#
_entry.id   AF-A0A957RUZ9-F1
#
_cell.length_a   1.000
_cell.length_b   1.000
_cell.length_c   1.000
_cell.angle_alpha   90.00
_cell.angle_beta   90.00
_cell.angle_gamma   90.00
#
_symmetry.space_group_name_H-M   'P 1'
#
loop_
_entity.id
_entity.type
_entity.pdbx_description
1 polymer ?
#
loop_
_entity_poly.entity_id
_entity_poly.type
_entity_poly.pdbx_seq_one_letter_code
_entity_poly.pdbx_strand_id
1 'polypeptide(L)' 'MSVLSLRLPASLHDQLRSLSEQEGISINQFVLLAISEKMAAIDTANYIQERAQRGSRERLLAVLAKAPDIDPEEADRLPG' A
#
# COMPACT_ATOMS: atom_id res chain seq x y z
N MET A 1 -15.50 -20.71 9.86
CA MET A 1 -15.28 -19.31 10.32
C MET A 1 -14.66 -19.35 11.69
N SER A 2 -13.62 -18.55 11.93
CA SER A 2 -13.04 -18.37 13.27
C SER A 2 -13.66 -17.13 13.92
N VAL A 3 -13.90 -17.15 15.23
CA VAL A 3 -14.42 -16.01 15.99
C VAL A 3 -13.26 -15.38 16.75
N LEU A 4 -13.09 -14.07 16.61
CA LEU A 4 -12.10 -13.29 17.33
C LEU A 4 -12.80 -12.43 18.38
N SER A 5 -12.48 -12.64 19.67
CA SER A 5 -12.99 -11.82 20.77
C SER A 5 -11.85 -11.01 21.37
N LEU A 6 -11.99 -9.69 21.37
CA LEU A 6 -10.97 -8.74 21.85
C LEU A 6 -11.56 -7.83 22.91
N ARG A 7 -10.72 -7.42 23.87
CA ARG A 7 -11.03 -6.35 24.82
C ARG A 7 -10.23 -5.12 24.42
N LEU A 8 -10.93 -4.01 24.19
CA LEU A 8 -10.32 -2.74 23.84
C LEU A 8 -10.39 -1.78 25.03
N PRO A 9 -9.38 -0.92 25.23
CA PRO A 9 -9.52 0.24 26.09
C PRO A 9 -10.73 1.09 25.68
N ALA A 10 -11.42 1.70 26.64
CA ALA A 10 -12.65 2.47 26.37
C ALA A 10 -12.41 3.58 25.32
N SER A 11 -11.31 4.33 25.44
CA SER A 11 -10.95 5.39 24.49
C SER A 11 -10.80 4.88 23.05
N LEU A 12 -10.19 3.71 22.86
CA LEU A 12 -10.01 3.11 21.54
C LEU A 12 -11.34 2.62 20.97
N HIS A 13 -12.18 2.03 21.82
CA HIS A 13 -13.51 1.58 21.41
C HIS A 13 -14.40 2.77 20.98
N ASP A 14 -14.33 3.90 21.69
CA ASP A 14 -15.12 5.10 21.36
C ASP A 14 -14.64 5.75 20.05
N GLN A 15 -13.33 5.79 19.83
CA GLN A 15 -12.78 6.28 18.57
C GLN A 15 -13.15 5.36 17.40
N LEU A 16 -13.07 4.04 17.60
CA LEU A 16 -13.47 3.05 16.60
C LEU A 16 -14.96 3.16 16.24
N ARG A 17 -15.82 3.39 17.24
CA ARG A 17 -17.25 3.66 17.02
C ARG A 17 -17.44 4.90 16.15
N SER A 18 -16.81 6.02 16.50
CA SER A 18 -16.95 7.27 15.76
C SER A 18 -16.49 7.13 14.30
N LEU A 19 -15.37 6.46 14.05
CA LEU A 19 -14.89 6.20 12.69
C LEU A 19 -15.83 5.28 11.91
N SER A 20 -16.34 4.23 12.54
CA SER A 20 -17.29 3.31 11.89
C SER A 20 -18.60 4.02 11.52
N GLU A 21 -19.07 4.94 12.36
CA GLU A 21 -20.25 5.78 12.08
C GLU A 21 -20.00 6.74 10.90
N GLN A 22 -18.82 7.35 10.81
CA GLN A 22 -18.44 8.22 9.68
C GLN A 22 -18.41 7.45 8.35
N GLU A 23 -17.87 6.23 8.36
CA GLU A 23 -17.80 5.34 7.21
C GLU A 23 -19.15 4.65 6.89
N GLY A 24 -20.14 4.76 7.78
CA GLY A 24 -21.45 4.13 7.60
C GLY A 24 -21.44 2.60 7.70
N ILE A 25 -20.46 2.03 8.41
CA ILE A 25 -20.29 0.57 8.57
C ILE A 25 -20.31 0.15 10.04
N SER A 26 -20.51 -1.14 10.29
CA SER A 26 -20.39 -1.67 11.67
C SER A 26 -18.94 -1.72 12.14
N ILE A 27 -18.74 -1.66 13.45
CA ILE A 27 -17.40 -1.84 14.08
C ILE A 27 -16.72 -3.13 13.60
N ASN A 28 -17.48 -4.23 13.47
CA ASN A 28 -16.92 -5.51 13.02
C ASN A 28 -16.44 -5.45 11.56
N GLN A 29 -17.18 -4.77 10.68
CA GLN A 29 -16.76 -4.55 9.30
C GLN A 29 -15.54 -3.64 9.24
N PHE A 30 -15.51 -2.57 10.03
CA PHE A 30 -14.36 -1.69 10.12
C PHE A 30 -13.10 -2.46 10.55
N VAL A 31 -13.20 -3.28 11.60
CA VAL A 31 -12.08 -4.12 12.06
C VAL A 31 -11.64 -5.11 10.98
N LEU A 32 -12.58 -5.74 10.26
CA LEU A 32 -12.26 -6.65 9.17
C LEU A 32 -11.50 -5.94 8.03
N LEU A 33 -11.96 -4.76 7.62
CA LEU A 33 -11.30 -3.91 6.63
C LEU A 33 -9.90 -3.52 7.08
N ALA A 34 -9.77 -2.95 8.28
CA ALA A 34 -8.49 -2.51 8.83
C ALA A 34 -7.46 -3.66 8.92
N ILE A 35 -7.90 -4.86 9.32
CA ILE A 35 -7.04 -6.05 9.33
C ILE A 35 -6.60 -6.41 7.90
N SER A 36 -7.55 -6.45 6.96
CA SER A 36 -7.28 -6.80 5.56
C SER A 36 -6.31 -5.82 4.92
N GLU A 37 -6.50 -4.52 5.15
CA GLU A 37 -5.61 -3.46 4.69
C GLU A 37 -4.22 -3.56 5.32
N LYS A 38 -4.13 -3.82 6.64
CA LYS A 38 -2.84 -4.00 7.32
C LYS A 38 -2.07 -5.19 6.77
N MET A 39 -2.76 -6.31 6.51
CA MET A 39 -2.15 -7.49 5.89
C MET A 39 -1.64 -7.16 4.49
N ALA A 40 -2.48 -6.55 3.64
CA ALA A 40 -2.08 -6.16 2.29
C ALA A 40 -0.87 -5.21 2.29
N ALA A 41 -0.82 -4.25 3.22
CA ALA A 41 0.30 -3.33 3.35
C ALA A 41 1.60 -4.05 3.75
N ILE A 42 1.54 -4.97 4.72
CA ILE A 42 2.70 -5.77 5.15
C ILE A 42 3.19 -6.67 4.02
N ASP A 43 2.27 -7.38 3.36
CA ASP A 43 2.61 -8.32 2.28
C ASP A 43 3.24 -7.58 1.09
N THR A 44 2.70 -6.40 0.75
CA THR A 44 3.25 -5.55 -0.32
C THR A 44 4.65 -5.07 0.04
N ALA A 45 4.87 -4.62 1.27
CA ALA A 45 6.20 -4.18 1.72
C ALA A 45 7.22 -5.33 1.66
N ASN A 46 6.84 -6.52 2.13
CA ASN A 46 7.67 -7.72 2.06
C ASN A 46 8.02 -8.08 0.61
N TYR A 47 7.02 -8.10 -0.27
CA TYR A 47 7.23 -8.38 -1.70
C TYR A 47 8.21 -7.40 -2.34
N ILE A 48 8.05 -6.09 -2.11
CA ILE A 48 8.96 -5.07 -2.64
C ILE A 48 10.38 -5.30 -2.10
N GLN A 49 10.54 -5.61 -0.82
CA GLN A 49 11.83 -5.86 -0.20
C GLN A 49 12.52 -7.11 -0.80
N GLU A 50 11.79 -8.21 -0.97
CA GLU A 50 12.30 -9.43 -1.62
C GLU A 50 12.65 -9.22 -3.10
N ARG A 51 11.89 -8.36 -3.79
CA ARG A 51 12.22 -7.96 -5.18
C ARG A 51 13.47 -7.09 -5.21
N ALA A 52 13.60 -6.15 -4.28
CA ALA A 52 14.76 -5.26 -4.20
C ALA A 52 16.06 -6.02 -3.96
N GLN A 53 16.05 -7.10 -3.15
CA GLN A 53 17.21 -7.97 -2.95
C GLN A 53 17.74 -8.63 -4.25
N ARG A 54 16.86 -8.79 -5.25
CA ARG A 54 17.22 -9.33 -6.57
C ARG A 54 17.54 -8.23 -7.59
N GLY A 55 17.37 -6.96 -7.22
CA GLY A 55 17.66 -5.82 -8.06
C GLY A 55 19.16 -5.56 -8.17
N SER A 56 19.58 -4.98 -9.30
CA SER A 56 20.93 -4.43 -9.46
C SER A 56 20.82 -3.08 -10.15
N ARG A 57 21.40 -2.07 -9.50
CA ARG A 57 21.44 -0.71 -10.03
C ARG A 57 22.24 -0.66 -11.33
N GLU A 58 23.32 -1.41 -11.40
CA GLU A 58 24.17 -1.52 -12.59
C GLU A 58 23.38 -2.09 -13.77
N ARG A 59 22.63 -3.18 -13.56
CA ARG A 59 21.78 -3.77 -14.60
C ARG A 59 20.68 -2.80 -15.04
N LEU A 60 20.07 -2.08 -14.11
CA LEU A 60 19.06 -1.06 -14.43
C LEU A 60 19.66 0.02 -15.34
N LEU A 61 20.79 0.59 -14.95
CA LEU A 61 21.46 1.64 -15.73
C LEU A 61 21.90 1.12 -17.12
N ALA A 62 22.37 -0.12 -17.20
CA ALA A 62 22.73 -0.73 -18.48
C ALA A 62 21.53 -0.92 -19.41
N VAL A 63 20.32 -1.14 -18.88
CA VAL A 63 19.09 -1.14 -19.69
C VAL A 63 18.72 0.28 -20.11
N LEU A 64 18.75 1.24 -19.18
CA LEU A 64 18.42 2.64 -19.48
C LEU A 64 19.35 3.25 -20.54
N ALA A 65 20.64 2.92 -20.52
CA ALA A 65 21.62 3.37 -21.51
C ALA A 65 21.36 2.85 -22.94
N LYS A 66 20.42 1.92 -23.13
CA LYS A 66 19.99 1.48 -24.46
C LYS A 66 18.98 2.44 -25.10
N ALA A 67 18.37 3.32 -24.31
CA ALA A 67 17.50 4.35 -24.85
C ALA A 67 18.35 5.30 -25.73
N PRO A 68 17.89 5.65 -26.94
CA PRO A 68 18.59 6.60 -27.78
C PRO A 68 18.58 8.00 -27.14
N ASP A 69 19.71 8.70 -27.26
CA ASP A 69 19.84 10.09 -26.82
C ASP A 69 19.27 11.03 -27.89
N ILE A 70 17.94 11.11 -27.93
CA ILE A 70 17.16 11.94 -28.86
C ILE A 70 16.08 12.71 -28.10
N ASP A 71 15.64 13.82 -28.68
CA ASP A 71 14.52 14.57 -28.13
C ASP A 71 13.26 13.68 -28.02
N PRO A 72 12.48 13.82 -26.93
CA PRO A 72 11.23 13.10 -26.78
C PRO A 72 10.23 13.51 -27.87
N GLU A 73 9.37 12.55 -28.23
CA GLU A 73 8.24 12.80 -29.13
C GLU A 73 7.33 13.91 -28.56
N GLU A 74 6.59 14.58 -29.43
CA GLU A 74 5.79 15.74 -29.04
C GLU A 74 4.77 15.43 -27.93
N ALA A 75 4.23 14.21 -27.91
CA ALA A 75 3.31 13.74 -26.88
C ALA A 75 3.98 13.42 -25.52
N ASP A 76 5.30 13.19 -25.52
CA ASP A 76 6.10 12.86 -24.32
C ASP A 76 6.84 14.08 -23.74
N ARG A 77 6.71 15.25 -24.40
CA ARG A 77 7.30 16.50 -23.89
C ARG A 77 6.56 16.96 -22.64
N LEU A 78 7.33 17.36 -21.63
CA LEU A 78 6.77 18.01 -20.43
C LEU A 78 6.07 19.32 -20.83
N PRO A 79 4.92 19.65 -20.22
CA PRO A 79 4.31 20.96 -20.41
C PRO A 79 5.27 22.06 -19.92
N GLY A 80 5.44 23.09 -20.74
CA GLY A 80 6.26 24.27 -20.42
C GLY A 80 5.61 25.23 -19.45
#